data_AF-A0A7K3LDD9-F1
#
_entry.id   AF-A0A7K3LDD9-F1
#
_cell.length_a   1.000
_cell.length_b   1.000
_cell.length_c   1.000
_cell.angle_alpha   90.00
_cell.angle_beta   90.00
_cell.angle_gamma   90.00
#
_symmetry.space_group_name_H-M   'P 1'
#
loop_
_entity.id
_entity.type
_entity.pdbx_description
1 polymer ?
#
loop_
_entity_poly.entity_id
_entity_poly.type
_entity_poly.pdbx_seq_one_letter_code
_entity_poly.pdbx_strand_id
1 'polypeptide(L)'
;YPLNPFAVLNALAGLVLEHFTYLGLQPDQIAGAIPLQTAADSLTHYYMIPQEHLPLLDLVRFLPFIGNPLADLVEPDLKILVNLGYGSITEGWSQGPADVQTPFGLFPTDLDWAEVWHALARGIPEGILAAARDLLDPENYDVFATIAENPVTGPLLRSAYAVGDLTVNPAIFLDDPNAATLTEVLNALNLGSSDAAPDPLAQLLPIADVLTALTISLPAYDVAVFLDRLEAGNLIEAIGLPLAANMALIPIAIGLGLGVGL
;
A
#
# COMPACT_ATOMS: atom_id res chain seq x y z
N TYR A 1 3.34 9.81 9.18
CA TYR A 1 3.64 11.15 8.65
C TYR A 1 3.04 11.32 7.26
N PRO A 2 1.75 11.71 7.19
CA PRO A 2 0.98 11.77 5.94
C PRO A 2 1.49 12.76 4.88
N LEU A 3 2.35 13.70 5.24
CA LEU A 3 2.99 14.61 4.28
C LEU A 3 4.04 13.92 3.41
N ASN A 4 4.42 12.67 3.71
CA ASN A 4 5.30 11.87 2.86
C ASN A 4 4.50 11.29 1.68
N PRO A 5 4.69 11.79 0.45
CA PRO A 5 3.92 11.35 -0.70
C PRO A 5 4.24 9.90 -1.08
N PHE A 6 5.46 9.42 -0.87
CA PHE A 6 5.83 8.04 -1.19
C PHE A 6 5.08 7.05 -0.29
N ALA A 7 5.01 7.34 1.00
CA ALA A 7 4.25 6.52 1.94
C ALA A 7 2.74 6.51 1.63
N VAL A 8 2.17 7.68 1.30
CA VAL A 8 0.75 7.79 0.91
C VAL A 8 0.47 7.02 -0.37
N LEU A 9 1.29 7.20 -1.42
CA LEU A 9 1.13 6.48 -2.68
C LEU A 9 1.32 4.96 -2.50
N ASN A 10 2.27 4.55 -1.67
CA ASN A 10 2.48 3.14 -1.35
C ASN A 10 1.29 2.55 -0.57
N ALA A 11 0.73 3.28 0.39
CA ALA A 11 -0.47 2.85 1.10
C ALA A 11 -1.70 2.76 0.18
N LEU A 12 -1.86 3.69 -0.77
CA LEU A 12 -2.93 3.65 -1.77
C LEU A 12 -2.78 2.46 -2.73
N ALA A 13 -1.56 2.22 -3.23
CA ALA A 13 -1.29 1.06 -4.06
C ALA A 13 -1.54 -0.24 -3.28
N GLY A 14 -1.11 -0.31 -2.01
CA GLY A 14 -1.39 -1.44 -1.13
C GLY A 14 -2.87 -1.65 -0.86
N LEU A 15 -3.67 -0.58 -0.74
CA LEU A 15 -5.12 -0.69 -0.61
C LEU A 15 -5.77 -1.37 -1.83
N VAL A 16 -5.25 -1.10 -3.03
CA VAL A 16 -5.83 -1.62 -4.29
C VAL A 16 -5.28 -3.00 -4.64
N LEU A 17 -3.97 -3.19 -4.51
CA LEU A 17 -3.26 -4.37 -5.02
C LEU A 17 -3.01 -5.42 -3.93
N GLU A 18 -2.77 -5.00 -2.68
CA GLU A 18 -2.39 -5.92 -1.60
C GLU A 18 -3.51 -6.17 -0.58
N HIS A 19 -4.53 -5.32 -0.52
CA HIS A 19 -5.54 -5.45 0.53
C HIS A 19 -6.27 -6.79 0.48
N PHE A 20 -6.47 -7.39 -0.68
CA PHE A 20 -7.14 -8.70 -0.78
C PHE A 20 -6.17 -9.88 -0.63
N THR A 21 -4.86 -9.65 -0.65
CA THR A 21 -3.88 -10.74 -0.69
C THR A 21 -3.79 -11.50 0.63
N TYR A 22 -4.28 -10.91 1.73
CA TYR A 22 -4.35 -11.60 3.02
C TYR A 22 -5.25 -12.85 2.99
N LEU A 23 -6.17 -12.94 2.03
CA LEU A 23 -7.06 -14.09 1.86
C LEU A 23 -6.31 -15.34 1.37
N GLY A 24 -5.17 -15.14 0.70
CA GLY A 24 -4.32 -16.19 0.14
C GLY A 24 -2.99 -16.42 0.89
N LEU A 25 -2.88 -15.95 2.15
CA LEU A 25 -1.65 -16.07 2.93
C LEU A 25 -1.17 -17.52 3.04
N GLN A 26 0.11 -17.71 2.77
CA GLN A 26 0.75 -19.01 2.87
C GLN A 26 1.17 -19.32 4.32
N PRO A 27 1.27 -20.60 4.70
CA PRO A 27 1.62 -20.99 6.07
C PRO A 27 2.99 -20.46 6.55
N ASP A 28 3.95 -20.34 5.65
CA ASP A 28 5.28 -19.79 5.90
C ASP A 28 5.23 -18.27 6.14
N GLN A 29 4.38 -17.52 5.43
CA GLN A 29 4.14 -16.10 5.68
C GLN A 29 3.53 -15.87 7.07
N ILE A 30 2.62 -16.75 7.50
CA ILE A 30 2.04 -16.71 8.84
C ILE A 30 3.10 -17.10 9.89
N ALA A 31 3.92 -18.11 9.62
CA ALA A 31 4.99 -18.54 10.53
C ALA A 31 6.11 -17.51 10.67
N GLY A 32 6.37 -16.72 9.61
CA GLY A 32 7.34 -15.63 9.58
C GLY A 32 6.82 -14.30 10.12
N ALA A 33 5.59 -14.23 10.63
CA ALA A 33 5.00 -13.00 11.12
C ALA A 33 5.77 -12.43 12.31
N ILE A 34 6.01 -11.11 12.29
CA ILE A 34 6.79 -10.40 13.29
C ILE A 34 5.86 -9.98 14.44
N PRO A 35 6.08 -10.42 15.69
CA PRO A 35 5.28 -9.98 16.82
C PRO A 35 5.52 -8.49 17.09
N LEU A 36 4.44 -7.74 17.26
CA LEU A 36 4.50 -6.32 17.60
C LEU A 36 4.44 -6.11 19.10
N GLN A 37 5.10 -5.05 19.58
CA GLN A 37 5.01 -4.65 20.99
C GLN A 37 3.56 -4.27 21.34
N THR A 38 3.15 -4.59 22.55
CA THR A 38 1.86 -4.16 23.13
C THR A 38 2.07 -3.56 24.52
N ALA A 39 1.04 -2.94 25.07
CA ALA A 39 1.01 -2.57 26.48
C ALA A 39 1.18 -3.82 27.39
N ALA A 40 1.72 -3.61 28.59
CA ALA A 40 2.11 -4.70 29.50
C ALA A 40 0.94 -5.60 29.95
N ASP A 41 -0.29 -5.09 29.93
CA ASP A 41 -1.53 -5.76 30.33
C ASP A 41 -2.43 -6.11 29.13
N SER A 42 -1.92 -6.01 27.90
CA SER A 42 -2.68 -6.32 26.70
C SER A 42 -3.05 -7.80 26.63
N LEU A 43 -4.32 -8.09 26.32
CA LEU A 43 -4.82 -9.44 26.05
C LEU A 43 -4.86 -9.76 24.55
N THR A 44 -4.47 -8.82 23.71
CA THR A 44 -4.49 -8.94 22.25
C THR A 44 -3.06 -8.97 21.73
N HIS A 45 -2.74 -9.96 20.90
CA HIS A 45 -1.43 -10.05 20.26
C HIS A 45 -1.52 -9.57 18.82
N TYR A 46 -0.62 -8.67 18.45
CA TYR A 46 -0.54 -8.12 17.11
C TYR A 46 0.71 -8.66 16.41
N TYR A 47 0.56 -8.93 15.12
CA TYR A 47 1.63 -9.45 14.27
C TYR A 47 1.66 -8.67 12.96
N MET A 48 2.85 -8.42 12.45
CA MET A 48 3.09 -7.86 11.14
C MET A 48 3.50 -8.96 10.17
N ILE A 49 2.79 -9.09 9.06
CA ILE A 49 3.23 -9.96 7.96
C ILE A 49 4.03 -9.06 7.00
N PRO A 50 5.35 -9.25 6.89
CA PRO A 50 6.16 -8.41 6.02
C PRO A 50 5.82 -8.69 4.56
N GLN A 51 5.80 -7.63 3.76
CA GLN A 51 5.80 -7.74 2.30
C GLN A 51 7.22 -7.49 1.81
N GLU A 52 7.66 -8.33 0.87
CA GLU A 52 9.00 -8.22 0.33
C GLU A 52 9.15 -6.98 -0.54
N HIS A 53 8.12 -6.63 -1.32
CA HIS A 53 8.15 -5.54 -2.27
C HIS A 53 7.21 -4.40 -1.89
N LEU A 54 7.50 -3.21 -2.41
CA LEU A 54 6.66 -2.04 -2.23
C LEU A 54 5.42 -2.11 -3.13
N PRO A 55 4.20 -2.03 -2.57
CA PRO A 55 2.98 -1.92 -3.35
C PRO A 55 3.01 -0.82 -4.42
N LEU A 56 3.69 0.30 -4.15
CA LEU A 56 3.84 1.39 -5.12
C LEU A 56 4.51 0.94 -6.44
N LEU A 57 5.43 -0.02 -6.35
CA LEU A 57 6.20 -0.50 -7.49
C LEU A 57 5.53 -1.68 -8.20
N ASP A 58 4.50 -2.26 -7.62
CA ASP A 58 3.78 -3.39 -8.20
C ASP A 58 3.08 -3.02 -9.51
N LEU A 59 2.66 -1.76 -9.64
CA LEU A 59 2.18 -1.21 -10.92
C LEU A 59 3.21 -1.31 -12.04
N VAL A 60 4.51 -1.19 -11.72
CA VAL A 60 5.62 -1.32 -12.67
C VAL A 60 5.90 -2.80 -12.94
N ARG A 61 5.78 -3.67 -11.93
CA ARG A 61 6.02 -5.12 -12.03
C ARG A 61 5.02 -5.86 -12.90
N PHE A 62 3.91 -5.24 -13.29
CA PHE A 62 3.03 -5.77 -14.34
C PHE A 62 3.64 -5.73 -15.74
N LEU A 63 4.71 -4.94 -15.97
CA LEU A 63 5.38 -4.92 -17.26
C LEU A 63 6.20 -6.21 -17.46
N PRO A 64 5.93 -7.02 -18.49
CA PRO A 64 6.69 -8.23 -18.74
C PRO A 64 8.18 -7.93 -18.96
N PHE A 65 9.05 -8.79 -18.44
CA PHE A 65 10.52 -8.79 -18.62
C PHE A 65 11.29 -7.60 -18.04
N ILE A 66 10.68 -6.41 -18.00
CA ILE A 66 11.34 -5.16 -17.59
C ILE A 66 10.74 -4.58 -16.31
N GLY A 67 9.55 -5.02 -15.90
CA GLY A 67 8.87 -4.53 -14.71
C GLY A 67 9.64 -4.82 -13.44
N ASN A 68 10.03 -6.08 -13.21
CA ASN A 68 10.86 -6.47 -12.07
C ASN A 68 12.21 -5.73 -12.07
N PRO A 69 13.01 -5.75 -13.15
CA PRO A 69 14.26 -4.99 -13.18
C PRO A 69 14.11 -3.49 -12.88
N LEU A 70 13.06 -2.83 -13.41
CA LEU A 70 12.85 -1.40 -13.16
C LEU A 70 12.39 -1.12 -11.74
N ALA A 71 11.54 -1.97 -11.18
CA ALA A 71 11.10 -1.86 -9.81
C ALA A 71 12.28 -2.07 -8.85
N ASP A 72 13.03 -3.14 -9.03
CA ASP A 72 14.13 -3.53 -8.16
C ASP A 72 15.34 -2.58 -8.28
N LEU A 73 15.47 -1.86 -9.41
CA LEU A 73 16.44 -0.77 -9.57
C LEU A 73 16.22 0.37 -8.56
N VAL A 74 14.97 0.72 -8.28
CA VAL A 74 14.62 1.89 -7.44
C VAL A 74 14.12 1.50 -6.05
N GLU A 75 13.73 0.24 -5.86
CA GLU A 75 13.09 -0.23 -4.64
C GLU A 75 13.93 -0.04 -3.37
N PRO A 76 15.25 -0.26 -3.33
CA PRO A 76 16.03 -0.08 -2.10
C PRO A 76 15.92 1.33 -1.52
N ASP A 77 16.09 2.35 -2.38
CA ASP A 77 15.95 3.75 -1.98
C ASP A 77 14.50 4.11 -1.68
N LEU A 78 13.57 3.61 -2.50
CA LEU A 78 12.15 3.92 -2.32
C LEU A 78 11.60 3.29 -1.02
N LYS A 79 12.09 2.13 -0.59
CA LYS A 79 11.73 1.50 0.69
C LYS A 79 12.10 2.42 1.84
N ILE A 80 13.31 2.97 1.82
CA ILE A 80 13.74 3.96 2.82
C ILE A 80 12.80 5.16 2.79
N LEU A 81 12.56 5.75 1.62
CA LEU A 81 11.70 6.94 1.48
C LEU A 81 10.26 6.69 1.93
N VAL A 82 9.70 5.51 1.68
CA VAL A 82 8.37 5.08 2.17
C VAL A 82 8.39 4.93 3.69
N ASN A 83 9.38 4.25 4.24
CA ASN A 83 9.53 4.01 5.68
C ASN A 83 9.66 5.30 6.48
N LEU A 84 10.23 6.37 5.91
CA LEU A 84 10.25 7.70 6.54
C LEU A 84 8.84 8.20 6.87
N GLY A 85 7.84 7.79 6.10
CA GLY A 85 6.42 8.07 6.37
C GLY A 85 5.90 7.42 7.65
N TYR A 86 6.59 6.39 8.15
CA TYR A 86 6.31 5.69 9.41
C TYR A 86 7.30 6.05 10.52
N GLY A 87 8.24 6.96 10.25
CA GLY A 87 9.27 7.39 11.20
C GLY A 87 10.40 6.38 11.39
N SER A 88 10.64 5.52 10.39
CA SER A 88 11.70 4.53 10.39
C SER A 88 12.49 4.57 9.09
N ILE A 89 13.70 4.01 9.07
CA ILE A 89 14.42 3.72 7.83
C ILE A 89 14.31 2.25 7.41
N THR A 90 13.87 1.36 8.32
CA THR A 90 13.76 -0.08 8.08
C THR A 90 12.34 -0.61 8.05
N GLU A 91 11.43 -0.02 8.83
CA GLU A 91 10.09 -0.56 9.05
C GLU A 91 9.00 0.27 8.35
N GLY A 92 8.04 -0.41 7.72
CA GLY A 92 6.88 0.19 7.06
C GLY A 92 5.67 0.40 7.99
N TRP A 93 5.89 0.47 9.31
CA TRP A 93 4.84 0.64 10.32
C TRP A 93 5.34 1.41 11.55
N SER A 94 4.40 1.87 12.40
CA SER A 94 4.71 2.58 13.64
C SER A 94 5.44 1.67 14.64
N GLN A 95 6.51 2.18 15.27
CA GLN A 95 7.33 1.42 16.23
C GLN A 95 6.81 1.47 17.68
N GLY A 96 5.69 2.14 17.92
CA GLY A 96 5.04 2.15 19.24
C GLY A 96 4.23 0.86 19.51
N PRO A 97 3.69 0.71 20.74
CA PRO A 97 2.78 -0.38 21.05
C PRO A 97 1.58 -0.40 20.09
N ALA A 98 1.33 -1.55 19.46
CA ALA A 98 0.33 -1.71 18.40
C ALA A 98 -1.12 -1.52 18.90
N ASP A 99 -1.34 -1.66 20.20
CA ASP A 99 -2.64 -1.49 20.87
C ASP A 99 -2.84 -0.09 21.46
N VAL A 100 -1.89 0.83 21.22
CA VAL A 100 -1.99 2.22 21.67
C VAL A 100 -2.16 3.14 20.46
N GLN A 101 -3.07 4.12 20.60
CA GLN A 101 -3.33 5.08 19.53
C GLN A 101 -2.05 5.82 19.14
N THR A 102 -1.67 5.70 17.87
CA THR A 102 -0.59 6.50 17.27
C THR A 102 -1.21 7.67 16.50
N PRO A 103 -1.15 8.92 17.00
CA PRO A 103 -1.60 10.07 16.24
C PRO A 103 -0.68 10.31 15.04
N PHE A 104 -1.23 10.85 13.96
CA PHE A 104 -0.39 11.33 12.86
C PHE A 104 0.34 12.61 13.26
N GLY A 105 1.51 12.84 12.68
CA GLY A 105 2.29 14.07 12.83
C GLY A 105 2.77 14.60 11.49
N LEU A 106 3.42 15.76 11.52
CA LEU A 106 3.96 16.42 10.32
C LEU A 106 5.25 15.76 9.84
N PHE A 107 6.21 15.64 10.74
CA PHE A 107 7.55 15.15 10.45
C PHE A 107 8.03 14.21 11.54
N PRO A 108 8.79 13.16 11.19
CA PRO A 108 9.46 12.31 12.15
C PRO A 108 10.44 13.10 13.02
N THR A 109 10.38 12.86 14.32
CA THR A 109 11.16 13.58 15.34
C THR A 109 12.46 12.89 15.72
N ASP A 110 12.52 11.57 15.56
CA ASP A 110 13.57 10.72 16.11
C ASP A 110 14.40 10.01 15.03
N LEU A 111 14.62 10.68 13.88
CA LEU A 111 15.46 10.16 12.80
C LEU A 111 16.89 10.66 12.88
N ASP A 112 17.85 9.74 12.68
CA ASP A 112 19.22 10.09 12.35
C ASP A 112 19.34 10.34 10.83
N TRP A 113 19.42 11.60 10.45
CA TRP A 113 19.56 12.00 9.05
C TRP A 113 20.86 11.53 8.40
N ALA A 114 21.93 11.31 9.17
CA ALA A 114 23.16 10.73 8.63
C ALA A 114 22.93 9.27 8.24
N GLU A 115 22.19 8.51 9.06
CA GLU A 115 21.80 7.13 8.71
C GLU A 115 20.88 7.08 7.50
N VAL A 116 19.91 8.00 7.38
CA VAL A 116 19.06 8.12 6.18
C VAL A 116 19.91 8.31 4.93
N TRP A 117 20.86 9.27 4.95
CA TRP A 117 21.75 9.51 3.82
C TRP A 117 22.65 8.31 3.50
N HIS A 118 23.18 7.64 4.53
CA HIS A 118 23.98 6.44 4.35
C HIS A 118 23.16 5.29 3.77
N ALA A 119 21.91 5.12 4.18
CA ALA A 119 21.01 4.11 3.66
C ALA A 119 20.71 4.37 2.17
N LEU A 120 20.35 5.60 1.79
CA LEU A 120 20.12 5.98 0.40
C LEU A 120 21.37 5.81 -0.47
N ALA A 121 22.55 6.16 0.06
CA ALA A 121 23.80 5.96 -0.69
C ALA A 121 24.11 4.46 -0.93
N ARG A 122 23.68 3.57 -0.03
CA ARG A 122 23.82 2.11 -0.18
C ARG A 122 22.74 1.51 -1.08
N GLY A 123 21.53 2.06 -1.08
CA GLY A 123 20.43 1.57 -1.91
C GLY A 123 20.71 1.69 -3.40
N ILE A 124 21.47 2.71 -3.85
CA ILE A 124 21.86 2.88 -5.26
C ILE A 124 22.58 1.64 -5.84
N PRO A 125 23.75 1.20 -5.30
CA PRO A 125 24.42 0.01 -5.83
C PRO A 125 23.63 -1.28 -5.59
N GLU A 126 22.82 -1.35 -4.53
CA GLU A 126 21.93 -2.49 -4.28
C GLU A 126 20.88 -2.63 -5.38
N GLY A 127 20.23 -1.53 -5.77
CA GLY A 127 19.22 -1.52 -6.81
C GLY A 127 19.79 -1.83 -8.20
N ILE A 128 20.95 -1.24 -8.54
CA ILE A 128 21.64 -1.57 -9.79
C ILE A 128 21.96 -3.07 -9.88
N LEU A 129 22.41 -3.66 -8.76
CA LEU A 129 22.75 -5.07 -8.71
C LEU A 129 21.51 -5.97 -8.77
N ALA A 130 20.41 -5.59 -8.11
CA ALA A 130 19.14 -6.30 -8.18
C ALA A 130 18.59 -6.29 -9.60
N ALA A 131 18.46 -5.11 -10.22
CA ALA A 131 18.02 -4.98 -11.61
C ALA A 131 18.90 -5.76 -12.60
N ALA A 132 20.21 -5.77 -12.39
CA ALA A 132 21.13 -6.55 -13.22
C ALA A 132 20.95 -8.05 -13.02
N ARG A 133 20.62 -8.53 -11.81
CA ARG A 133 20.32 -9.94 -11.57
C ARG A 133 19.05 -10.33 -12.32
N ASP A 134 17.99 -9.54 -12.21
CA ASP A 134 16.72 -9.83 -12.88
C ASP A 134 16.87 -9.90 -14.41
N LEU A 135 17.63 -8.97 -14.99
CA LEU A 135 17.90 -8.96 -16.44
C LEU A 135 18.76 -10.13 -16.91
N LEU A 136 19.57 -10.70 -16.01
CA LEU A 136 20.45 -11.82 -16.34
C LEU A 136 19.82 -13.17 -15.96
N ASP A 137 18.73 -13.16 -15.20
CA ASP A 137 17.99 -14.35 -14.83
C ASP A 137 17.18 -14.87 -16.02
N PRO A 138 17.42 -16.09 -16.51
CA PRO A 138 16.59 -16.69 -17.55
C PRO A 138 15.11 -16.81 -17.16
N GLU A 139 14.79 -16.96 -15.87
CA GLU A 139 13.40 -17.07 -15.38
C GLU A 139 12.62 -15.78 -15.58
N ASN A 140 13.28 -14.62 -15.58
CA ASN A 140 12.64 -13.33 -15.87
C ASN A 140 12.05 -13.27 -17.29
N TYR A 141 12.46 -14.18 -18.20
CA TYR A 141 11.96 -14.31 -19.56
C TYR A 141 11.01 -15.50 -19.76
N ASP A 142 10.72 -16.27 -18.72
CA ASP A 142 9.70 -17.31 -18.75
C ASP A 142 8.32 -16.71 -18.50
N VAL A 143 7.50 -16.71 -19.53
CA VAL A 143 6.12 -16.21 -19.51
C VAL A 143 5.29 -16.78 -18.36
N PHE A 144 5.37 -18.08 -18.10
CA PHE A 144 4.53 -18.70 -17.06
C PHE A 144 5.01 -18.31 -15.67
N ALA A 145 6.34 -18.28 -15.46
CA ALA A 145 6.92 -17.81 -14.21
C ALA A 145 6.57 -16.34 -13.94
N THR A 146 6.64 -15.48 -14.98
CA THR A 146 6.29 -14.05 -14.88
C THR A 146 4.82 -13.76 -14.56
N ILE A 147 3.95 -14.77 -14.53
CA ILE A 147 2.54 -14.64 -14.14
C ILE A 147 2.25 -15.37 -12.83
N ALA A 148 2.62 -16.65 -12.71
CA ALA A 148 2.27 -17.45 -11.54
C ALA A 148 3.16 -17.15 -10.33
N GLU A 149 4.42 -16.82 -10.58
CA GLU A 149 5.46 -16.62 -9.57
C GLU A 149 5.83 -15.14 -9.40
N ASN A 150 5.25 -14.27 -10.23
CA ASN A 150 5.44 -12.82 -10.10
C ASN A 150 4.93 -12.31 -8.74
N PRO A 151 5.66 -11.38 -8.10
CA PRO A 151 5.36 -10.89 -6.77
C PRO A 151 3.95 -10.32 -6.58
N VAL A 152 3.31 -9.85 -7.66
CA VAL A 152 2.00 -9.19 -7.63
C VAL A 152 0.89 -10.15 -8.03
N THR A 153 1.02 -10.80 -9.20
CA THR A 153 -0.04 -11.67 -9.74
C THR A 153 -0.16 -12.99 -8.99
N GLY A 154 0.94 -13.51 -8.43
CA GLY A 154 0.95 -14.74 -7.63
C GLY A 154 0.06 -14.66 -6.39
N PRO A 155 0.26 -13.70 -5.47
CA PRO A 155 -0.61 -13.49 -4.31
C PRO A 155 -2.08 -13.28 -4.66
N LEU A 156 -2.37 -12.52 -5.73
CA LEU A 156 -3.74 -12.27 -6.20
C LEU A 156 -4.42 -13.56 -6.66
N LEU A 157 -3.73 -14.37 -7.46
CA LEU A 157 -4.25 -15.67 -7.92
C LEU A 157 -4.54 -16.62 -6.75
N ARG A 158 -3.65 -16.68 -5.75
CA ARG A 158 -3.84 -17.50 -4.55
C ARG A 158 -5.04 -17.04 -3.73
N SER A 159 -5.25 -15.73 -3.64
CA SER A 159 -6.34 -15.13 -2.90
C SER A 159 -7.69 -15.40 -3.56
N ALA A 160 -7.77 -15.24 -4.88
CA ALA A 160 -8.95 -15.61 -5.67
C ALA A 160 -9.31 -17.09 -5.50
N TYR A 161 -8.31 -17.98 -5.57
CA TYR A 161 -8.50 -19.40 -5.33
C TYR A 161 -9.03 -19.70 -3.92
N ALA A 162 -8.50 -19.02 -2.90
CA ALA A 162 -8.89 -19.23 -1.50
C ALA A 162 -10.34 -18.87 -1.20
N VAL A 163 -10.90 -17.84 -1.85
CA VAL A 163 -12.30 -17.42 -1.63
C VAL A 163 -13.32 -18.14 -2.52
N GLY A 164 -12.86 -19.03 -3.40
CA GLY A 164 -13.74 -19.75 -4.33
C GLY A 164 -14.40 -18.85 -5.38
N ASP A 165 -13.89 -17.63 -5.54
CA ASP A 165 -14.34 -16.69 -6.56
C ASP A 165 -13.58 -16.95 -7.86
N LEU A 166 -14.25 -17.67 -8.76
CA LEU A 166 -13.74 -18.04 -10.08
C LEU A 166 -13.96 -16.94 -11.13
N THR A 167 -14.48 -15.75 -10.75
CA THR A 167 -14.67 -14.62 -11.67
C THR A 167 -13.35 -13.93 -12.03
N VAL A 168 -12.31 -14.08 -11.19
CA VAL A 168 -10.92 -13.84 -11.58
C VAL A 168 -10.54 -14.96 -12.53
N ASN A 169 -10.79 -14.79 -13.83
CA ASN A 169 -10.44 -15.76 -14.84
C ASN A 169 -8.89 -15.77 -14.99
N PRO A 170 -8.17 -16.76 -14.43
CA PRO A 170 -6.72 -16.80 -14.57
C PRO A 170 -6.32 -16.99 -16.04
N ALA A 171 -7.23 -17.53 -16.87
CA ALA A 171 -7.01 -17.70 -18.29
C ALA A 171 -6.88 -16.38 -19.05
N ILE A 172 -7.35 -15.23 -18.52
CA ILE A 172 -7.05 -13.92 -19.11
C ILE A 172 -5.54 -13.67 -19.14
N PHE A 173 -4.82 -14.06 -18.08
CA PHE A 173 -3.36 -13.95 -18.03
C PHE A 173 -2.66 -15.00 -18.92
N LEU A 174 -3.34 -16.10 -19.24
CA LEU A 174 -2.78 -17.21 -20.03
C LEU A 174 -3.08 -17.13 -21.53
N ASP A 175 -4.11 -16.40 -21.95
CA ASP A 175 -4.59 -16.34 -23.35
C ASP A 175 -3.73 -15.41 -24.23
N ASP A 176 -3.14 -14.35 -23.67
CA ASP A 176 -2.05 -13.60 -24.33
C ASP A 176 -1.09 -13.00 -23.29
N PRO A 177 0.06 -13.65 -23.04
CA PRO A 177 1.04 -13.22 -22.04
C PRO A 177 1.70 -11.87 -22.36
N ASN A 178 1.53 -11.35 -23.58
CA ASN A 178 2.00 -10.04 -23.99
C ASN A 178 0.87 -8.99 -24.04
N ALA A 179 -0.40 -9.39 -23.87
CA ALA A 179 -1.54 -8.48 -23.96
C ALA A 179 -1.93 -7.85 -22.63
N ALA A 180 -1.49 -8.39 -21.48
CA ALA A 180 -1.90 -7.95 -20.14
C ALA A 180 -1.55 -6.47 -19.88
N THR A 181 -2.38 -5.57 -20.41
CA THR A 181 -2.30 -4.16 -20.09
C THR A 181 -2.78 -3.99 -18.66
N LEU A 182 -2.30 -2.96 -17.97
CA LEU A 182 -2.78 -2.60 -16.62
C LEU A 182 -4.32 -2.58 -16.54
N THR A 183 -5.00 -2.16 -17.62
CA THR A 183 -6.46 -2.16 -17.72
C THR A 183 -7.08 -3.57 -17.70
N GLU A 184 -6.46 -4.55 -18.36
CA GLU A 184 -6.93 -5.94 -18.36
C GLU A 184 -6.69 -6.62 -17.01
N VAL A 185 -5.56 -6.33 -16.37
CA VAL A 185 -5.31 -6.79 -14.99
C VAL A 185 -6.35 -6.21 -14.04
N LEU A 186 -6.61 -4.90 -14.08
CA LEU A 186 -7.60 -4.24 -13.23
C LEU A 186 -9.03 -4.74 -13.50
N ASN A 187 -9.39 -5.01 -14.75
CA ASN A 187 -10.70 -5.57 -15.12
C ASN A 187 -10.84 -7.04 -14.73
N ALA A 188 -9.75 -7.82 -14.79
CA ALA A 188 -9.73 -9.23 -14.37
C ALA A 188 -9.77 -9.38 -12.86
N LEU A 189 -9.35 -8.36 -12.11
CA LEU A 189 -9.36 -8.40 -10.66
C LEU A 189 -10.78 -8.35 -10.11
N ASN A 190 -11.69 -7.47 -10.58
CA ASN A 190 -13.12 -7.43 -10.17
C ASN A 190 -13.41 -7.82 -8.69
N LEU A 191 -12.48 -7.45 -7.79
CA LEU A 191 -12.39 -8.00 -6.44
C LEU A 191 -13.42 -7.26 -5.59
N GLY A 192 -14.59 -7.86 -5.40
CA GLY A 192 -15.68 -7.28 -4.61
C GLY A 192 -17.03 -7.23 -5.32
N SER A 193 -17.12 -7.63 -6.60
CA SER A 193 -18.43 -7.79 -7.22
C SER A 193 -19.10 -9.05 -6.66
N SER A 194 -20.19 -8.88 -5.93
CA SER A 194 -21.06 -10.00 -5.60
C SER A 194 -22.01 -10.26 -6.78
N ASP A 195 -22.22 -11.54 -7.13
CA ASP A 195 -23.30 -11.96 -8.05
C ASP A 195 -24.72 -11.63 -7.53
N ALA A 196 -24.84 -11.07 -6.33
CA ALA A 196 -26.10 -10.57 -5.80
C ALA A 196 -26.54 -9.32 -6.59
N ALA A 197 -27.80 -9.32 -7.06
CA ALA A 197 -28.38 -8.16 -7.71
C ALA A 197 -28.22 -6.92 -6.79
N PRO A 198 -27.49 -5.89 -7.22
CA PRO A 198 -27.20 -4.76 -6.36
C PRO A 198 -28.50 -4.01 -6.04
N ASP A 199 -28.69 -3.64 -4.78
CA ASP A 199 -29.64 -2.60 -4.44
C ASP A 199 -29.06 -1.27 -4.96
N PRO A 200 -29.68 -0.62 -5.96
CA PRO A 200 -29.17 0.62 -6.52
C PRO A 200 -29.04 1.75 -5.48
N LEU A 201 -29.78 1.68 -4.36
CA LEU A 201 -29.55 2.60 -3.24
C LEU A 201 -28.30 2.24 -2.45
N ALA A 202 -28.00 0.96 -2.25
CA ALA A 202 -26.80 0.52 -1.52
C ALA A 202 -25.50 0.90 -2.24
N GLN A 203 -25.50 0.90 -3.58
CA GLN A 203 -24.34 1.37 -4.38
C GLN A 203 -24.07 2.88 -4.22
N LEU A 204 -25.09 3.68 -3.89
CA LEU A 204 -24.96 5.12 -3.72
C LEU A 204 -24.51 5.52 -2.31
N LEU A 205 -24.67 4.65 -1.31
CA LEU A 205 -24.30 4.96 0.08
C LEU A 205 -22.80 5.26 0.23
N PRO A 206 -21.86 4.46 -0.29
CA PRO A 206 -20.43 4.77 -0.23
C PRO A 206 -20.09 6.11 -0.89
N ILE A 207 -20.71 6.42 -2.03
CA ILE A 207 -20.51 7.69 -2.74
C ILE A 207 -21.04 8.86 -1.89
N ALA A 208 -22.22 8.71 -1.27
CA ALA A 208 -22.80 9.71 -0.39
C ALA A 208 -21.96 9.93 0.88
N ASP A 209 -21.39 8.86 1.45
CA ASP A 209 -20.48 8.92 2.59
C ASP A 209 -19.18 9.63 2.22
N VAL A 210 -18.61 9.35 1.04
CA VAL A 210 -17.43 10.06 0.52
C VAL A 210 -17.72 11.53 0.28
N LEU A 211 -18.87 11.87 -0.30
CA LEU A 211 -19.25 13.26 -0.50
C LEU A 211 -19.41 13.98 0.84
N THR A 212 -20.06 13.34 1.82
CA THR A 212 -20.23 13.86 3.18
C THR A 212 -18.88 14.00 3.91
N ALA A 213 -17.99 13.03 3.76
CA ALA A 213 -16.64 13.09 4.32
C ALA A 213 -15.86 14.27 3.74
N LEU A 214 -15.82 14.42 2.42
CA LEU A 214 -15.01 15.45 1.74
C LEU A 214 -15.59 16.86 1.84
N THR A 215 -16.91 17.02 1.92
CA THR A 215 -17.56 18.34 1.88
C THR A 215 -18.04 18.85 3.24
N ILE A 216 -18.22 17.95 4.22
CA ILE A 216 -18.74 18.31 5.54
C ILE A 216 -17.74 17.92 6.62
N SER A 217 -17.39 16.64 6.73
CA SER A 217 -16.65 16.13 7.89
C SER A 217 -15.19 16.59 7.89
N LEU A 218 -14.50 16.48 6.75
CA LEU A 218 -13.09 16.83 6.61
C LEU A 218 -12.86 18.35 6.73
N PRO A 219 -13.65 19.24 6.08
CA PRO A 219 -13.53 20.68 6.33
C PRO A 219 -13.82 21.09 7.79
N ALA A 220 -14.81 20.45 8.43
CA ALA A 220 -15.11 20.72 9.84
C ALA A 220 -13.95 20.30 10.75
N TYR A 221 -13.37 19.12 10.48
CA TYR A 221 -12.17 18.63 11.17
C TYR A 221 -10.98 19.58 10.98
N ASP A 222 -10.70 20.01 9.75
CA ASP A 222 -9.60 20.92 9.43
C ASP A 222 -9.71 22.25 10.18
N VAL A 223 -10.92 22.84 10.23
CA VAL A 223 -11.16 24.08 10.98
C VAL A 223 -10.96 23.86 12.47
N ALA A 224 -11.45 22.74 13.03
CA ALA A 224 -11.27 22.43 14.44
C ALA A 224 -9.78 22.30 14.81
N VAL A 225 -9.00 21.57 14.03
CA VAL A 225 -7.55 21.41 14.25
C VAL A 225 -6.82 22.74 14.04
N PHE A 226 -7.15 23.51 13.01
CA PHE A 226 -6.54 24.82 12.76
C PHE A 226 -6.73 25.76 13.95
N LEU A 227 -7.96 25.87 14.47
CA LEU A 227 -8.27 26.77 15.59
C LEU A 227 -7.61 26.29 16.89
N ASP A 228 -7.67 24.99 17.19
CA ASP A 228 -7.03 24.38 18.37
C ASP A 228 -5.52 24.68 18.42
N ARG A 229 -4.81 24.44 17.30
CA ARG A 229 -3.37 24.64 17.23
C ARG A 229 -2.98 26.12 17.14
N LEU A 230 -3.83 26.95 16.54
CA LEU A 230 -3.64 28.40 16.54
C LEU A 230 -3.76 28.97 17.97
N GLU A 231 -4.76 28.52 18.74
CA GLU A 231 -4.93 28.90 20.15
C GLU A 231 -3.73 28.43 21.00
N ALA A 232 -3.20 27.24 20.71
CA ALA A 232 -1.97 26.74 21.32
C ALA A 232 -0.69 27.48 20.87
N GLY A 233 -0.79 28.45 19.96
CA GLY A 233 0.35 29.21 19.43
C GLY A 233 1.24 28.44 18.46
N ASN A 234 0.81 27.26 17.98
CA ASN A 234 1.57 26.42 17.06
C ASN A 234 1.08 26.59 15.63
N LEU A 235 1.55 27.65 14.96
CA LEU A 235 1.15 27.97 13.58
C LEU A 235 1.55 26.88 12.56
N ILE A 236 2.67 26.20 12.81
CA ILE A 236 3.15 25.12 11.93
C ILE A 236 2.17 23.95 11.97
N GLU A 237 1.72 23.53 13.15
CA GLU A 237 0.72 22.47 13.28
C GLU A 237 -0.68 22.91 12.87
N ALA A 238 -1.04 24.17 13.12
CA ALA A 238 -2.34 24.71 12.71
C ALA A 238 -2.55 24.59 11.20
N ILE A 239 -1.52 24.81 10.40
CA ILE A 239 -1.58 24.67 8.94
C ILE A 239 -1.21 23.25 8.49
N GLY A 240 -0.19 22.68 9.11
CA GLY A 240 0.39 21.42 8.68
C GLY A 240 -0.50 20.21 8.96
N LEU A 241 -1.19 20.16 10.10
CA LEU A 241 -1.98 18.98 10.48
C LEU A 241 -3.24 18.83 9.61
N PRO A 242 -4.00 19.90 9.30
CA PRO A 242 -5.05 19.84 8.29
C PRO A 242 -4.52 19.37 6.92
N LEU A 243 -3.38 19.91 6.47
CA LEU A 243 -2.79 19.47 5.20
C LEU A 243 -2.39 17.99 5.21
N ALA A 244 -1.79 17.52 6.30
CA ALA A 244 -1.43 16.12 6.49
C ALA A 244 -2.68 15.22 6.49
N ALA A 245 -3.75 15.63 7.18
CA ALA A 245 -5.02 14.90 7.16
C ALA A 245 -5.58 14.81 5.73
N ASN A 246 -5.60 15.92 4.99
CA ASN A 246 -6.08 15.97 3.61
C ASN A 246 -5.26 15.08 2.66
N MET A 247 -3.94 15.09 2.79
CA MET A 247 -3.03 14.27 1.99
C MET A 247 -3.30 12.77 2.13
N ALA A 248 -3.67 12.30 3.33
CA ALA A 248 -4.05 10.90 3.53
C ALA A 248 -5.51 10.62 3.18
N LEU A 249 -6.44 11.45 3.66
CA LEU A 249 -7.86 11.13 3.64
C LEU A 249 -8.52 11.37 2.27
N ILE A 250 -8.12 12.41 1.52
CA ILE A 250 -8.75 12.70 0.23
C ILE A 250 -8.52 11.55 -0.77
N PRO A 251 -7.27 11.08 -0.99
CA PRO A 251 -7.05 9.99 -1.92
C PRO A 251 -7.74 8.69 -1.51
N ILE A 252 -7.77 8.37 -0.21
CA ILE A 252 -8.45 7.18 0.31
C ILE A 252 -9.97 7.29 0.13
N ALA A 253 -10.57 8.44 0.45
CA ALA A 253 -11.99 8.66 0.27
C ALA A 253 -12.39 8.54 -1.21
N ILE A 254 -11.60 9.10 -2.12
CA ILE A 254 -11.82 8.95 -3.57
C ILE A 254 -11.66 7.47 -3.98
N GLY A 255 -10.61 6.80 -3.53
CA GLY A 255 -10.35 5.39 -3.84
C GLY A 255 -11.49 4.46 -3.39
N LEU A 256 -11.98 4.64 -2.16
CA LEU A 256 -13.12 3.87 -1.62
C LEU A 256 -14.43 4.20 -2.35
N GLY A 257 -14.68 5.48 -2.62
CA GLY A 257 -15.89 5.91 -3.34
C GLY A 257 -15.97 5.38 -4.77
N LEU A 258 -14.83 5.27 -5.45
CA LEU A 258 -14.74 4.70 -6.80
C LEU A 258 -14.70 3.16 -6.78
N GLY A 259 -14.06 2.56 -5.77
CA GLY A 259 -13.89 1.10 -5.68
C GLY A 259 -15.14 0.32 -5.26
N VAL A 260 -16.10 0.95 -4.56
CA VAL A 260 -17.39 0.33 -4.20
C VAL A 260 -18.49 0.65 -5.23
N GLY A 261 -18.22 1.55 -6.19
CA GLY A 261 -19.15 1.94 -7.24
C GLY A 261 -18.97 1.20 -8.58
N LEU A 262 -17.97 0.32 -8.69
CA LEU A 262 -17.72 -0.59 -9.81
C LEU A 262 -18.12 -2.00 -9.42
#